data_AF-A0AAW5N047-F1
#
_entry.id   AF-A0AAW5N047-F1
#
_cell.length_a   1.000
_cell.length_b   1.000
_cell.length_c   1.000
_cell.angle_alpha   90.00
_cell.angle_beta   90.00
_cell.angle_gamma   90.00
#
_symmetry.space_group_name_H-M   'P 1'
#
loop_
_entity.id
_entity.type
_entity.pdbx_description
1 polymer ?
#
loop_
_entity_poly.entity_id
_entity_poly.type
_entity_poly.pdbx_seq_one_letter_code
_entity_poly.pdbx_strand_id
1 'polypeptide(L)' 'EGLPLTPLANCVADTQGGIGYLIQQALNNRLARHGEKKAVTVVTQVEVDKNDPGFAHPTKPIGAFFSERQRDKLLKAN' A
#
# COMPACT_ATOMS: atom_id res chain seq x y z
N GLU A 1 -9.42 18.44 11.62
CA GLU A 1 -10.27 17.24 11.44
C GLU A 1 -9.40 16.16 10.82
N GLY A 2 -9.17 15.06 11.53
CA GLY A 2 -8.30 13.98 11.06
C GLY A 2 -9.09 13.03 10.19
N LEU A 3 -8.46 12.51 9.14
CA LEU A 3 -9.06 11.44 8.33
C LEU A 3 -9.45 10.28 9.27
N PRO A 4 -10.64 9.68 9.07
CA PRO A 4 -11.05 8.52 9.83
C PRO A 4 -10.01 7.40 9.67
N LEU A 5 -9.89 6.55 10.69
CA LEU A 5 -9.03 5.36 10.67
C LEU A 5 -9.45 4.46 9.49
N THR A 6 -8.69 4.52 8.41
CA THR A 6 -8.89 3.69 7.22
C THR A 6 -8.30 2.29 7.48
N PRO A 7 -9.06 1.20 7.31
CA PRO A 7 -8.53 -0.15 7.45
C PRO A 7 -7.31 -0.38 6.56
N LEU A 8 -6.32 -1.15 7.04
CA LEU A 8 -5.06 -1.35 6.32
C LEU A 8 -5.27 -1.93 4.90
N ALA A 9 -6.26 -2.80 4.71
CA ALA A 9 -6.61 -3.34 3.40
C ALA A 9 -7.03 -2.25 2.40
N ASN A 10 -7.79 -1.24 2.84
CA ASN A 10 -8.19 -0.11 2.01
C ASN A 10 -6.99 0.76 1.64
N CYS A 11 -6.09 1.04 2.61
CA CYS A 11 -4.84 1.75 2.32
C CYS A 11 -4.00 1.02 1.25
N VAL A 12 -3.95 -0.32 1.30
CA VAL A 12 -3.25 -1.10 0.28
C VAL A 12 -3.94 -0.97 -1.08
N ALA A 13 -5.27 -1.07 -1.16
CA ALA A 13 -6.00 -0.88 -2.42
C ALA A 13 -5.77 0.51 -3.03
N ASP A 14 -5.80 1.56 -2.20
CA ASP A 14 -5.53 2.94 -2.64
C ASP A 14 -4.10 3.09 -3.18
N THR A 15 -3.11 2.50 -2.48
CA THR A 15 -1.71 2.53 -2.94
C THR A 15 -1.49 1.73 -4.22
N GLN A 16 -2.20 0.61 -4.44
CA GLN A 16 -2.17 -0.10 -5.72
C GLN A 16 -2.67 0.79 -6.86
N GLY A 17 -3.78 1.50 -6.65
CA GLY A 17 -4.34 2.44 -7.63
C GLY A 17 -3.38 3.61 -7.92
N GLY A 18 -2.85 4.26 -6.87
CA GLY A 18 -1.95 5.40 -7.01
C GLY A 18 -0.60 5.06 -7.65
N ILE A 19 0.07 4.01 -7.16
CA ILE A 19 1.36 3.55 -7.71
C ILE A 19 1.16 3.00 -9.13
N GLY A 20 0.13 2.17 -9.32
CA GLY A 20 -0.19 1.60 -10.62
C GLY A 20 -0.51 2.66 -11.67
N TYR A 21 -1.24 3.71 -11.30
CA TYR A 21 -1.47 4.86 -12.18
C TYR A 21 -0.15 5.48 -12.68
N LEU A 22 0.80 5.74 -11.78
CA LEU A 22 2.09 6.32 -12.15
C LEU A 22 2.87 5.40 -13.10
N ILE A 23 2.93 4.10 -12.77
CA ILE A 23 3.64 3.10 -13.57
C ILE A 23 3.00 2.95 -14.95
N GLN A 24 1.67 2.74 -15.02
CA GLN A 24 0.98 2.55 -16.29
C GLN A 24 1.08 3.80 -17.17
N GLN A 25 1.02 5.00 -16.60
CA GLN A 25 1.17 6.24 -17.35
C GLN A 25 2.57 6.35 -17.96
N ALA A 26 3.61 6.11 -17.16
CA ALA A 26 5.00 6.13 -17.64
C ALA A 26 5.25 5.11 -18.75
N LEU A 27 4.73 3.88 -18.58
CA LEU A 27 4.83 2.83 -19.58
C LEU A 27 4.06 3.18 -20.86
N ASN A 28 2.83 3.65 -20.75
CA ASN A 28 2.02 4.02 -21.92
C ASN A 28 2.64 5.15 -22.73
N ASN A 29 3.24 6.15 -22.07
CA ASN A 29 3.99 7.22 -22.74
C ASN A 29 5.16 6.68 -23.59
N ARG A 30 5.84 5.63 -23.10
CA ARG A 30 6.93 4.98 -23.83
C ARG A 30 6.41 4.05 -24.93
N LEU A 31 5.36 3.27 -24.64
CA LEU A 31 4.76 2.29 -25.55
C LEU A 31 4.04 2.94 -26.72
N ALA A 32 3.55 4.17 -26.58
CA ALA A 32 2.91 4.92 -27.67
C ALA A 32 3.76 5.01 -28.95
N ARG A 33 5.09 4.93 -28.83
CA ARG A 33 6.04 4.95 -29.98
C ARG A 33 6.22 3.58 -30.63
N HIS A 34 5.64 2.52 -30.07
CA HIS A 34 5.87 1.12 -30.44
C HIS A 34 4.58 0.38 -30.87
N GLY A 35 3.54 1.12 -31.26
CA GLY A 35 2.26 0.58 -31.72
C GLY A 35 1.21 0.46 -30.60
N GLU A 36 0.20 -0.40 -30.79
CA GLU A 36 -0.98 -0.52 -29.92
C GLU A 36 -0.75 -1.34 -28.64
N LYS A 37 0.37 -1.10 -27.93
CA LYS A 37 0.62 -1.72 -26.64
C LYS A 37 0.15 -0.80 -25.52
N LYS A 38 -0.68 -1.32 -24.60
CA LYS A 38 -1.15 -0.58 -23.43
C LYS A 38 -0.84 -1.35 -22.14
N ALA A 39 -0.24 -0.65 -21.19
CA ALA A 39 -0.11 -1.09 -19.81
C ALA A 39 -1.39 -0.73 -19.04
N VAL A 40 -1.82 -1.66 -18.18
CA VAL A 40 -2.98 -1.52 -17.30
C VAL A 40 -2.60 -1.93 -15.88
N THR A 41 -3.18 -1.27 -14.89
CA THR A 41 -3.12 -1.68 -13.49
C THR A 41 -4.41 -2.36 -13.11
N VAL A 42 -4.30 -3.51 -12.45
CA VAL A 42 -5.45 -4.26 -11.92
C VAL A 42 -5.33 -4.31 -10.41
N VAL A 43 -6.31 -3.74 -9.71
CA VAL A 43 -6.40 -3.91 -8.25
C VAL A 43 -6.57 -5.39 -7.97
N THR A 44 -5.69 -5.94 -7.14
CA THR A 44 -5.54 -7.39 -6.96
C THR A 44 -5.67 -7.74 -5.49
N GLN A 45 -6.53 -8.74 -5.22
CA GLN A 45 -6.62 -9.40 -3.93
C GLN A 45 -5.74 -10.65 -3.93
N VAL A 46 -5.07 -10.92 -2.81
CA VAL A 46 -4.24 -12.12 -2.62
C VAL A 46 -4.82 -12.88 -1.44
N GLU A 47 -5.23 -14.13 -1.69
CA GLU A 47 -5.70 -15.03 -0.65
C GLU A 47 -4.53 -15.45 0.24
N VAL A 48 -4.78 -15.49 1.55
CA VAL A 48 -3.79 -15.89 2.57
C VAL A 48 -4.44 -16.88 3.55
N ASP A 49 -3.64 -17.73 4.18
CA ASP A 49 -4.14 -18.64 5.20
C ASP A 49 -4.61 -17.85 6.43
N LYS A 50 -5.87 -18.03 6.84
CA LYS A 50 -6.42 -17.41 8.05
C LYS A 50 -5.65 -17.76 9.33
N ASN A 51 -4.91 -18.86 9.33
CA ASN A 51 -4.10 -19.34 10.45
C ASN A 51 -2.60 -18.99 10.30
N ASP A 52 -2.23 -18.11 9.36
CA ASP A 52 -0.84 -17.72 9.17
C ASP A 52 -0.24 -17.14 10.47
N PRO A 53 0.91 -17.65 10.96
CA PRO A 53 1.52 -17.20 12.21
C PRO A 53 1.95 -15.72 12.17
N GLY A 54 2.10 -15.13 10.98
CA GLY A 54 2.36 -13.71 10.79
C GLY A 54 1.28 -12.79 11.34
N PHE A 55 0.04 -13.28 11.52
CA PHE A 55 -1.01 -12.52 12.20
C PHE A 55 -0.77 -12.39 13.71
N ALA A 56 -0.15 -13.39 14.34
CA ALA A 56 0.20 -13.34 15.76
C ALA A 56 1.49 -12.54 16.02
N HIS A 57 2.41 -12.55 15.05
CA HIS A 57 3.71 -11.89 15.16
C HIS A 57 4.01 -11.03 13.92
N PRO A 58 3.47 -9.79 13.86
CA PRO A 58 3.70 -8.91 12.73
C PRO A 58 5.16 -8.43 12.70
N THR A 59 5.87 -8.72 11.60
CA THR A 59 7.31 -8.41 11.44
C THR A 59 7.61 -7.38 10.36
N LYS A 60 6.64 -7.07 9.48
CA LYS A 60 6.86 -6.16 8.36
C LYS A 60 6.66 -4.70 8.80
N PRO A 61 7.71 -3.85 8.79
CA PRO A 61 7.55 -2.43 9.03
C PRO A 61 6.82 -1.75 7.86
N ILE A 62 5.93 -0.82 8.18
CA ILE A 62 5.18 0.02 7.24
C ILE A 62 5.09 1.46 7.76
N GLY A 63 4.93 2.42 6.85
CA GLY A 63 4.73 3.83 7.22
C GLY A 63 6.01 4.56 7.63
N ALA A 64 5.86 5.56 8.50
CA ALA A 64 6.93 6.48 8.88
C ALA A 64 7.86 5.89 9.96
N PHE A 65 9.08 6.42 10.00
CA PHE A 65 10.00 6.18 11.11
C PHE A 65 9.64 7.06 12.31
N PHE A 66 9.77 6.50 13.51
CA PHE A 66 9.55 7.21 14.76
C PHE A 66 10.78 7.12 15.67
N SER A 67 11.12 8.21 16.32
CA SER A 67 12.02 8.18 17.48
C SER A 67 11.36 7.46 18.66
N GLU A 68 12.17 6.98 19.62
CA GLU A 68 11.65 6.35 20.85
C GLU A 68 10.65 7.26 21.59
N ARG A 69 10.95 8.56 21.67
CA ARG A 69 10.05 9.53 22.30
C ARG A 69 8.71 9.65 21.58
N GLN A 70 8.69 9.57 20.24
CA GLN A 70 7.44 9.60 19.47
C GLN A 70 6.66 8.30 19.65
N ARG A 71 7.33 7.15 19.60
CA ARG A 71 6.75 5.84 19.90
C ARG A 71 6.07 5.83 21.26
N ASP A 72 6.76 6.27 22.31
CA ASP A 72 6.24 6.24 23.69
C ASP A 72 5.01 7.13 23.88
N LYS A 73 4.92 8.24 23.13
CA LYS A 73 3.72 9.09 23.12
C LYS A 73 2.56 8.38 22.43
N LEU A 74 2.79 7.73 21.30
CA LEU A 74 1.75 7.00 20.56
C LEU A 74 1.21 5.82 21.37
N LEU A 75 2.09 5.08 22.05
CA LEU A 75 1.69 3.94 22.91
C LEU A 75 0.82 4.37 24.11
N LYS A 76 0.93 5.60 24.59
CA LYS A 76 0.09 6.13 25.68
C LYS A 76 -1.26 6.66 25.20
N ALA A 77 -1.38 6.98 23.91
CA ALA A 77 -2.58 7.56 23.32
C ALA A 77 -3.54 6.49 22.77
N ASN A 78 -3.06 5.25 22.60
CA ASN A 78 -3.82 4.05 22.28
C ASN A 78 -4.18 3.27 23.56
#